data_AF-A0A444HHP8-F1
#
_entry.id   AF-A0A444HHP8-F1
#
_cell.length_a   1.000
_cell.length_b   1.000
_cell.length_c   1.000
_cell.angle_alpha   90.00
_cell.angle_beta   90.00
_cell.angle_gamma   90.00
#
_symmetry.space_group_name_H-M   'P 1'
#
loop_
_entity.id
_entity.type
_entity.pdbx_description
1 polymer ?
#
loop_
_entity_poly.entity_id
_entity_poly.type
_entity_poly.pdbx_seq_one_letter_code
_entity_poly.pdbx_strand_id
1 'polypeptide(L)'
;MTEIGNSGANILDGGVGADTLNGGAGADAMIGGAGDDIYVVDNAGDAIDEGTGTGTDTVQSSISFSLMNSATVLGRIENLTLTGAAAINATRNAGNKGSEQEQSEIVR
;
A
#
# COMPACT_ATOMS: atom_id res chain seq x y z
N MET A 1 6.56 -9.47 -10.99
CA MET A 1 6.90 -8.64 -12.17
C MET A 1 7.27 -7.23 -11.69
N THR A 2 7.86 -6.39 -12.54
CA THR A 2 7.98 -4.95 -12.23
C THR A 2 7.36 -4.14 -13.36
N GLU A 3 6.39 -3.30 -13.01
CA GLU A 3 5.77 -2.33 -13.91
C GLU A 3 6.10 -0.90 -13.46
N ILE A 4 6.37 -0.03 -14.43
CA ILE A 4 6.76 1.36 -14.16
C ILE A 4 5.93 2.26 -15.07
N GLY A 5 5.16 3.15 -14.48
CA GLY A 5 4.45 4.22 -15.17
C GLY A 5 5.40 5.34 -15.61
N ASN A 6 4.82 6.39 -16.17
CA ASN A 6 5.55 7.55 -16.66
C ASN A 6 4.96 8.84 -16.11
N SER A 7 5.13 9.97 -16.81
CA SER A 7 4.60 11.25 -16.35
C SER A 7 3.09 11.43 -16.60
N GLY A 8 2.46 10.52 -17.34
CA GLY A 8 1.02 10.52 -17.59
C GLY A 8 0.27 9.65 -16.58
N ALA A 9 -1.06 9.65 -16.63
CA ALA A 9 -1.88 8.75 -15.82
C ALA A 9 -1.88 7.34 -16.46
N ASN A 10 -1.37 6.36 -15.74
CA ASN A 10 -1.29 4.96 -16.13
C ASN A 10 -2.18 4.08 -15.25
N ILE A 11 -2.54 2.93 -15.81
CA ILE A 11 -3.14 1.81 -15.08
C ILE A 11 -2.10 0.71 -15.14
N LEU A 12 -1.61 0.27 -13.98
CA LEU A 12 -0.65 -0.82 -13.82
C LEU A 12 -1.38 -1.99 -13.18
N ASP A 13 -1.22 -3.19 -13.72
CA ASP A 13 -1.95 -4.41 -13.29
C ASP A 13 -0.96 -5.55 -13.10
N GLY A 14 -0.66 -5.88 -11.84
CA GLY A 14 0.29 -6.94 -11.47
C GLY A 14 -0.26 -8.34 -11.74
N GLY A 15 -1.56 -8.53 -11.52
CA GLY A 15 -2.25 -9.79 -11.76
C GLY A 15 -1.96 -10.83 -10.68
N VAL A 16 -1.11 -11.81 -10.97
CA VAL A 16 -0.78 -12.90 -10.03
C VAL A 16 0.72 -13.00 -9.88
N GLY A 17 1.19 -13.04 -8.64
CA GLY A 17 2.59 -13.14 -8.29
C GLY A 17 2.98 -12.07 -7.28
N ALA A 18 4.27 -12.01 -6.97
CA ALA A 18 4.82 -10.89 -6.23
C ALA A 18 5.25 -9.83 -7.25
N ASP A 19 4.48 -8.74 -7.32
CA ASP A 19 4.64 -7.66 -8.27
C ASP A 19 5.16 -6.39 -7.61
N THR A 20 5.85 -5.57 -8.39
CA THR A 20 6.25 -4.22 -7.99
C THR A 20 5.67 -3.25 -8.99
N LEU A 21 4.73 -2.44 -8.55
CA LEU A 21 4.05 -1.43 -9.34
C LEU A 21 4.57 -0.07 -8.91
N ASN A 22 5.23 0.63 -9.84
CA ASN A 22 5.76 1.97 -9.61
C ASN A 22 5.02 2.96 -10.50
N GLY A 23 4.18 3.82 -9.90
CA GLY A 23 3.42 4.82 -10.65
C GLY A 23 4.31 5.77 -11.46
N GLY A 24 5.47 6.13 -10.90
CA GLY A 24 6.26 7.22 -11.44
C GLY A 24 5.54 8.55 -11.25
N ALA A 25 5.92 9.56 -12.03
CA ALA A 25 5.50 10.94 -11.74
C ALA A 25 4.01 11.26 -11.99
N GLY A 26 3.27 10.35 -12.62
CA GLY A 26 1.87 10.49 -13.01
C GLY A 26 0.90 10.49 -11.84
N ALA A 27 -0.40 10.47 -12.14
CA ALA A 27 -1.43 10.13 -11.15
C ALA A 27 -1.98 8.77 -11.57
N ASP A 28 -1.46 7.73 -10.94
CA ASP A 28 -1.56 6.36 -11.47
C ASP A 28 -2.53 5.50 -10.65
N ALA A 29 -3.15 4.53 -11.32
CA ALA A 29 -3.92 3.48 -10.67
C ALA A 29 -3.12 2.18 -10.70
N MET A 30 -2.78 1.67 -9.53
CA MET A 30 -1.98 0.44 -9.37
C MET A 30 -2.84 -0.67 -8.79
N ILE A 31 -3.03 -1.74 -9.55
CA ILE A 31 -3.85 -2.91 -9.20
C ILE A 31 -2.90 -4.08 -8.94
N GLY A 32 -2.74 -4.53 -7.69
CA GLY A 32 -1.79 -5.59 -7.33
C GLY A 32 -2.27 -6.96 -7.79
N GLY A 33 -3.33 -7.44 -7.14
CA GLY A 33 -3.95 -8.72 -7.48
C GLY A 33 -3.62 -9.76 -6.42
N ALA A 34 -3.11 -10.93 -6.80
CA ALA A 34 -2.82 -12.00 -5.83
C ALA A 34 -1.32 -12.20 -5.65
N GLY A 35 -0.84 -12.08 -4.43
CA GLY A 35 0.55 -12.31 -4.02
C GLY A 35 1.01 -11.19 -3.10
N ASP A 36 2.31 -11.16 -2.79
CA ASP A 36 2.89 -10.14 -1.92
C ASP A 36 3.42 -8.99 -2.79
N ASP A 37 2.65 -7.91 -2.90
CA ASP A 37 2.90 -6.82 -3.84
C ASP A 37 3.59 -5.61 -3.19
N ILE A 38 4.30 -4.84 -4.02
CA ILE A 38 4.95 -3.58 -3.66
C ILE A 38 4.40 -2.45 -4.52
N TYR A 39 3.84 -1.44 -3.87
CA TYR A 39 3.36 -0.21 -4.51
C TYR A 39 4.31 0.94 -4.21
N VAL A 40 4.93 1.52 -5.24
CA VAL A 40 5.79 2.70 -5.10
C VAL A 40 4.96 3.95 -5.42
N VAL A 41 4.73 4.76 -4.38
CA VAL A 41 3.96 6.00 -4.45
C VAL A 41 4.89 7.19 -4.36
N ASP A 42 4.86 8.04 -5.39
CA ASP A 42 5.59 9.31 -5.41
C ASP A 42 4.71 10.51 -5.71
N ASN A 43 3.49 10.28 -6.19
CA ASN A 43 2.51 11.31 -6.48
C ASN A 43 1.28 11.20 -5.55
N ALA A 44 0.78 12.35 -5.11
CA ALA A 44 -0.43 12.39 -4.27
C ALA A 44 -1.71 11.97 -5.01
N GLY A 45 -1.65 11.91 -6.34
CA GLY A 45 -2.71 11.41 -7.21
C GLY A 45 -2.68 9.90 -7.42
N ASP A 46 -1.67 9.18 -6.91
CA ASP A 46 -1.60 7.73 -7.02
C ASP A 46 -2.67 7.06 -6.17
N ALA A 47 -3.30 6.03 -6.75
CA ALA A 47 -4.30 5.20 -6.11
C ALA A 47 -3.92 3.72 -6.22
N ILE A 48 -4.20 2.99 -5.15
CA ILE A 48 -3.93 1.57 -5.01
C ILE A 48 -5.26 0.82 -4.93
N ASP A 49 -5.39 -0.24 -5.72
CA ASP A 49 -6.49 -1.20 -5.64
C ASP A 49 -5.94 -2.60 -5.41
N GLU A 50 -5.93 -3.01 -4.14
CA GLU A 50 -5.63 -4.38 -3.76
C GLU A 50 -6.86 -5.29 -3.92
N GLY A 51 -8.05 -4.73 -4.19
CA GLY A 51 -9.28 -5.49 -4.39
C GLY A 51 -9.56 -6.53 -3.30
N THR A 52 -9.66 -7.79 -3.72
CA THR A 52 -9.75 -8.98 -2.83
C THR A 52 -8.44 -9.79 -2.85
N GLY A 53 -7.33 -9.12 -3.16
CA GLY A 53 -5.99 -9.68 -3.19
C GLY A 53 -5.63 -10.41 -1.91
N THR A 54 -4.74 -11.37 -2.05
CA THR A 54 -4.24 -12.18 -0.93
C THR A 54 -2.73 -12.00 -0.87
N GLY A 55 -2.21 -11.68 0.30
CA GLY A 55 -0.79 -11.46 0.46
C GLY A 55 -0.48 -10.63 1.69
N THR A 56 0.76 -10.23 1.79
CA THR A 56 1.25 -9.21 2.72
C THR A 56 1.85 -8.06 1.92
N ASP A 57 1.02 -7.07 1.68
CA ASP A 57 1.31 -6.04 0.70
C ASP A 57 1.99 -4.83 1.33
N THR A 58 2.82 -4.14 0.54
CA THR A 58 3.66 -3.06 1.01
C THR A 58 3.56 -1.82 0.14
N VAL A 59 3.19 -0.70 0.75
CA VAL A 59 3.37 0.62 0.16
C VAL A 59 4.74 1.17 0.52
N GLN A 60 5.49 1.61 -0.48
CA GLN A 60 6.70 2.42 -0.34
C GLN A 60 6.40 3.83 -0.83
N SER A 61 6.28 4.79 0.10
CA SER A 61 5.89 6.16 -0.23
C SER A 61 7.02 7.14 -0.02
N SER A 62 7.32 7.95 -1.04
CA SER A 62 8.25 9.08 -0.92
C SER A 62 7.57 10.37 -0.44
N ILE A 63 6.25 10.36 -0.35
CA ILE A 63 5.41 11.47 0.16
C ILE A 63 4.67 11.08 1.44
N SER A 64 3.96 12.03 2.05
CA SER A 64 3.04 11.71 3.15
C SER A 64 1.89 10.85 2.63
N PHE A 65 1.61 9.73 3.29
CA PHE A 65 0.64 8.75 2.80
C PHE A 65 -0.19 8.15 3.94
N SER A 66 -1.44 7.83 3.64
CA SER A 66 -2.39 7.26 4.59
C SER A 66 -3.05 6.01 4.00
N LEU A 67 -2.82 4.86 4.65
CA LEU A 67 -3.52 3.61 4.36
C LEU A 67 -4.99 3.64 4.80
N MET A 68 -5.41 4.65 5.57
CA MET A 68 -6.80 4.82 6.00
C MET A 68 -7.65 5.60 4.99
N ASN A 69 -7.03 6.18 3.95
CA ASN A 69 -7.76 6.95 2.95
C ASN A 69 -8.36 6.02 1.89
N SER A 70 -9.65 5.71 2.04
CA SER A 70 -10.40 4.87 1.08
C SER A 70 -10.55 5.49 -0.32
N ALA A 71 -10.18 6.76 -0.52
CA ALA A 71 -10.13 7.37 -1.85
C ALA A 71 -8.83 7.04 -2.60
N THR A 72 -7.76 6.65 -1.90
CA THR A 72 -6.45 6.35 -2.49
C THR A 72 -6.01 4.90 -2.26
N VAL A 73 -6.63 4.19 -1.32
CA VAL A 73 -6.36 2.76 -1.07
C VAL A 73 -7.68 2.01 -0.97
N LEU A 74 -7.90 1.12 -1.93
CA LEU A 74 -8.97 0.11 -1.91
C LEU A 74 -8.35 -1.24 -1.52
N GLY A 75 -9.04 -2.00 -0.69
CA GLY A 75 -8.54 -3.28 -0.15
C GLY A 75 -7.72 -3.12 1.13
N ARG A 76 -6.85 -4.08 1.42
CA ARG A 76 -6.06 -4.14 2.65
C ARG A 76 -4.58 -4.16 2.33
N ILE A 77 -3.86 -3.19 2.88
CA ILE A 77 -2.39 -3.13 2.86
C ILE A 77 -1.89 -3.29 4.28
N GLU A 78 -0.92 -4.18 4.49
CA GLU A 78 -0.34 -4.49 5.79
C GLU A 78 0.81 -3.55 6.14
N ASN A 79 1.62 -3.17 5.16
CA ASN A 79 2.86 -2.45 5.38
C ASN A 79 2.88 -1.10 4.66
N LEU A 80 3.43 -0.10 5.35
CA LEU A 80 3.78 1.20 4.79
C LEU A 80 5.22 1.53 5.19
N THR A 81 6.08 1.77 4.22
CA THR A 81 7.45 2.25 4.42
C THR A 81 7.56 3.64 3.80
N LEU A 82 8.06 4.59 4.58
CA LEU A 82 8.34 5.94 4.09
C LEU A 82 9.78 5.99 3.59
N THR A 83 9.98 6.38 2.34
CA THR A 83 11.29 6.41 1.66
C THR A 83 11.78 7.83 1.35
N GLY A 84 10.91 8.84 1.52
CA GLY A 84 11.25 10.24 1.29
C GLY A 84 12.23 10.79 2.33
N ALA A 85 13.11 11.70 1.90
CA ALA A 85 14.09 12.34 2.77
C ALA A 85 13.54 13.55 3.56
N ALA A 86 12.37 14.06 3.18
CA ALA A 86 11.69 15.16 3.86
C ALA A 86 10.91 14.66 5.09
N ALA A 87 10.48 15.58 5.96
CA ALA A 87 9.54 15.24 7.03
C ALA A 87 8.17 14.86 6.42
N ILE A 88 7.89 13.57 6.34
CA ILE A 88 6.66 13.00 5.80
C ILE A 88 5.92 12.18 6.86
N ASN A 89 4.60 12.16 6.77
CA ASN A 89 3.73 11.48 7.73
C ASN A 89 3.19 10.17 7.14
N ALA A 90 3.07 9.15 7.99
CA ALA A 90 2.37 7.91 7.69
C ALA A 90 1.15 7.77 8.58
N THR A 91 0.03 7.34 8.01
CA THR A 91 -1.07 6.75 8.78
C THR A 91 -1.25 5.30 8.34
N ARG A 92 -1.00 4.35 9.24
CA ARG A 92 -1.19 2.93 8.97
C ARG A 92 -2.63 2.53 9.26
N ASN A 93 -3.12 1.50 8.59
CA ASN A 93 -4.35 0.83 9.01
C ASN A 93 -4.08 0.07 10.32
N ALA A 94 -4.94 0.23 11.34
CA ALA A 94 -4.76 -0.42 12.64
C ALA A 94 -4.97 -1.95 12.61
N GLY A 95 -5.24 -2.53 11.43
CA GLY A 95 -5.73 -3.88 11.23
C GLY A 95 -4.71 -5.02 11.18
N ASN A 96 -3.44 -4.81 11.54
CA ASN A 96 -2.50 -5.93 11.68
C ASN A 96 -1.56 -5.75 12.88
N LYS A 97 -2.14 -5.71 14.08
CA LYS A 97 -1.41 -6.20 15.24
C LYS A 97 -1.45 -7.72 15.15
N GLY A 98 -0.28 -8.34 14.94
CA GLY A 98 -0.11 -9.75 15.26
C GLY A 98 -0.75 -10.04 16.62
N SER A 99 -1.46 -11.16 16.68
CA SER A 99 -2.22 -11.63 17.83
C SER A 99 -1.54 -11.36 19.18
N GLU A 100 -2.01 -10.36 19.91
CA GLU A 100 -1.88 -10.31 21.36
C GLU A 100 -3.28 -10.02 21.91
N GLN A 101 -4.06 -11.08 22.05
CA GLN A 101 -5.22 -11.06 22.93
C GLN A 101 -4.68 -10.97 24.36
N GLU A 102 -4.82 -9.80 24.99
CA GLU A 102 -4.75 -9.67 26.43
C GLU A 102 -5.84 -10.57 27.04
N GLN A 103 -5.48 -11.79 27.43
CA GLN A 103 -6.32 -12.56 28.33
C GLN A 103 -6.23 -11.91 29.70
N SER A 104 -7.18 -11.01 29.96
CA SER A 104 -7.57 -10.55 31.28
C SER A 104 -7.93 -11.75 32.14
N GLU A 105 -7.14 -12.04 33.16
CA GLU A 105 -7.63 -12.79 34.32
C GLU A 105 -7.60 -11.88 35.55
N ILE A 106 -8.73 -11.20 35.77
CA ILE A 106 -9.12 -10.75 37.11
C ILE A 106 -9.60 -12.00 37.84
N VAL A 107 -8.79 -12.51 38.76
CA VAL A 107 -9.31 -13.27 39.90
C VAL A 107 -8.91 -12.52 41.16
N ARG A 108 -9.92 -12.31 41.99
CA ARG A 108 -9.94 -11.53 43.23
C ARG A 108 -8.88 -11.94 44.24
#